data_AF-A0A2H5B9X8-F1
#
_entry.id   AF-A0A2H5B9X8-F1
#
_cell.length_a   1.000
_cell.length_b   1.000
_cell.length_c   1.000
_cell.angle_alpha   90.00
_cell.angle_beta   90.00
_cell.angle_gamma   90.00
#
_symmetry.space_group_name_H-M   'P 1'
#
loop_
_entity.id
_entity.type
_entity.pdbx_description
1 polymer ?
#
loop_
_entity_poly.entity_id
_entity_poly.type
_entity_poly.pdbx_seq_one_letter_code
_entity_poly.pdbx_strand_id
1 'polypeptide(L)'
;MAGGGEEKAVFHALRTDALDALPKIAEKHAAVVEDAVEKGGRNIAAHAANDAKLVEDLKPRPPTSEVKAPQVPGARTATDSVTPAGAEKDLRPTFEPKAEVEPGPRPDETPWHGNSALRDGPSYQQEIDDQLRPRGLDRAEHDRLRLSPTNDLSEAEARQVVEVRDSIKLEEGRMVTKVVKPEIAQAYLDNAAKLGTRDFNPGEFRGSIARGSDTADLRSMDELRDGLALDDGGAGWSPVPPGATEAYQLRFPAPHGMAADPTLGAVGDQALADKVAGMAGQTPGRAWDEPFLGTGYTGGGVPEWDAKPTGFPHHAEIWRMNADGTEEAVGYFDKNEGLWKYHD
;
A
#
# COMPACT_ATOMS: atom_id res chain seq x y z
N MET A 1 -10.26 -43.05 -47.59
CA MET A 1 -9.75 -42.04 -46.64
C MET A 1 -10.26 -40.67 -47.08
N ALA A 2 -11.52 -40.36 -46.78
CA ALA A 2 -12.14 -39.05 -47.02
C ALA A 2 -12.53 -38.49 -45.65
N GLY A 3 -11.59 -37.84 -44.99
CA GLY A 3 -11.73 -37.33 -43.61
C GLY A 3 -11.13 -35.94 -43.48
N GLY A 4 -11.72 -34.96 -44.18
CA GLY A 4 -11.27 -33.56 -44.12
C GLY A 4 -12.31 -32.53 -44.58
N GLY A 5 -13.58 -32.95 -44.72
CA GLY A 5 -14.67 -32.06 -45.11
C GLY A 5 -15.25 -31.30 -43.92
N GLU A 6 -15.43 -31.98 -42.79
CA GLU A 6 -16.04 -31.39 -41.59
C GLU A 6 -15.11 -30.37 -40.92
N GLU A 7 -13.82 -30.64 -40.79
CA GLU A 7 -12.85 -29.69 -40.23
C GLU A 7 -12.76 -28.39 -41.05
N LYS A 8 -12.84 -28.49 -42.39
CA LYS A 8 -12.86 -27.31 -43.27
C LYS A 8 -14.13 -26.49 -43.10
N ALA A 9 -15.27 -27.14 -42.88
CA ALA A 9 -16.54 -26.46 -42.63
C ALA A 9 -16.51 -25.70 -41.28
N VAL A 10 -15.98 -26.33 -40.22
CA VAL A 10 -15.81 -25.70 -38.90
C VAL A 10 -14.86 -24.49 -38.98
N PHE A 11 -13.73 -24.63 -39.66
CA PHE A 11 -12.77 -23.53 -39.80
C PHE A 11 -13.35 -22.35 -40.60
N HIS A 12 -14.16 -22.64 -41.62
CA HIS A 12 -14.83 -21.60 -42.40
C HIS A 12 -15.92 -20.88 -41.58
N ALA A 13 -16.68 -21.61 -40.77
CA ALA A 13 -17.69 -21.04 -39.88
C ALA A 13 -17.03 -20.11 -38.83
N LEU A 14 -15.99 -20.59 -38.13
CA LEU A 14 -15.24 -19.79 -37.16
C LEU A 14 -14.63 -18.53 -37.76
N ARG A 15 -14.08 -18.62 -38.98
CA ARG A 15 -13.55 -17.45 -39.69
C ARG A 15 -14.64 -16.44 -40.02
N THR A 16 -15.84 -16.91 -40.37
CA THR A 16 -16.97 -16.05 -40.72
C THR A 16 -17.50 -15.34 -39.48
N ASP A 17 -17.63 -16.06 -38.37
CA ASP A 17 -18.04 -15.51 -37.08
C ASP A 17 -17.02 -14.48 -36.56
N ALA A 18 -15.73 -14.76 -36.68
CA ALA A 18 -14.68 -13.81 -36.30
C ALA A 18 -14.73 -12.52 -37.15
N LEU A 19 -14.95 -12.64 -38.47
CA LEU A 19 -15.05 -11.48 -39.35
C LEU A 19 -16.29 -10.62 -39.06
N ASP A 20 -17.40 -11.21 -38.59
CA ASP A 20 -18.60 -10.47 -38.22
C ASP A 20 -18.53 -9.87 -36.79
N ALA A 21 -17.84 -10.55 -35.88
CA ALA A 21 -17.71 -10.11 -34.48
C ALA A 21 -16.65 -9.01 -34.28
N LEU A 22 -15.53 -9.08 -34.99
CA LEU A 22 -14.40 -8.15 -34.79
C LEU A 22 -14.77 -6.67 -35.00
N PRO A 23 -15.52 -6.27 -36.04
CA PRO A 23 -15.96 -4.89 -36.21
C PRO A 23 -16.87 -4.41 -35.07
N LYS A 24 -17.77 -5.27 -34.58
CA LYS A 24 -18.70 -4.95 -33.48
C LYS A 24 -17.97 -4.79 -32.14
N ILE A 25 -16.92 -5.58 -31.92
CA ILE A 25 -16.02 -5.42 -30.77
C ILE A 25 -15.27 -4.09 -30.90
N ALA A 26 -14.70 -3.79 -32.06
CA ALA A 26 -14.00 -2.52 -32.29
C ALA A 26 -14.92 -1.31 -32.08
N GLU A 27 -16.16 -1.33 -32.57
CA GLU A 27 -17.15 -0.27 -32.34
C GLU A 27 -17.56 -0.15 -30.87
N LYS A 28 -17.81 -1.29 -30.19
CA LYS A 28 -18.18 -1.29 -28.77
C LYS A 28 -17.06 -0.75 -27.87
N HIS A 29 -15.80 -0.93 -28.27
CA HIS A 29 -14.64 -0.45 -27.51
C HIS A 29 -14.07 0.87 -28.03
N ALA A 30 -14.59 1.43 -29.13
CA ALA A 30 -14.15 2.73 -29.66
C ALA A 30 -14.31 3.83 -28.60
N ALA A 31 -15.46 3.86 -27.92
CA ALA A 31 -15.70 4.81 -26.82
C ALA A 31 -14.72 4.65 -25.64
N VAL A 32 -14.24 3.43 -25.38
CA VAL A 32 -13.24 3.16 -24.33
C VAL A 32 -11.87 3.68 -24.75
N VAL A 33 -11.50 3.53 -26.03
CA VAL A 33 -10.26 4.08 -26.57
C VAL A 33 -10.31 5.61 -26.61
N GLU A 34 -11.44 6.19 -27.01
CA GLU A 34 -11.65 7.64 -27.00
C GLU A 34 -11.56 8.23 -25.58
N ASP A 35 -12.22 7.62 -24.59
CA ASP A 35 -12.12 8.03 -23.18
C ASP A 35 -10.69 7.91 -22.65
N ALA A 36 -9.98 6.83 -22.99
CA ALA A 36 -8.58 6.64 -22.61
C ALA A 36 -7.66 7.70 -23.24
N VAL A 37 -7.88 8.06 -24.52
CA VAL A 37 -7.13 9.12 -25.20
C VAL A 37 -7.44 10.50 -24.60
N GLU A 38 -8.71 10.79 -24.30
CA GLU A 38 -9.12 12.04 -23.65
C GLU A 38 -8.50 12.17 -22.25
N LYS A 39 -8.55 11.10 -21.46
CA LYS A 39 -7.92 11.04 -20.12
C LYS A 39 -6.41 11.18 -20.20
N GLY A 40 -5.76 10.50 -21.15
CA GLY A 40 -4.33 10.64 -21.42
C GLY A 40 -3.95 12.08 -21.80
N GLY A 41 -4.74 12.72 -22.67
CA GLY A 41 -4.55 14.11 -23.06
C GLY A 41 -4.68 15.09 -21.89
N ARG A 42 -5.69 14.90 -21.03
CA ARG A 42 -5.87 15.70 -19.81
C ARG A 42 -4.69 15.55 -18.84
N ASN A 43 -4.19 14.33 -18.65
CA ASN A 43 -3.03 14.07 -17.79
C ASN A 43 -1.75 14.73 -18.31
N ILE A 44 -1.49 14.66 -19.62
CA ILE A 44 -0.33 15.32 -20.24
C ILE A 44 -0.42 16.84 -20.09
N ALA A 45 -1.61 17.43 -20.28
CA ALA A 45 -1.82 18.86 -20.11
C ALA A 45 -1.59 19.31 -18.64
N ALA A 46 -2.07 18.52 -17.67
CA ALA A 46 -1.85 18.78 -16.26
C ALA A 46 -0.36 18.68 -15.89
N HIS A 47 0.36 17.68 -16.41
CA HIS A 47 1.80 17.55 -16.21
C HIS A 47 2.56 18.77 -16.77
N ALA A 48 2.24 19.21 -17.98
CA ALA A 48 2.86 20.38 -18.58
C ALA A 48 2.61 21.68 -17.78
N ALA A 49 1.42 21.82 -17.18
CA ALA A 49 1.11 22.94 -16.30
C ALA A 49 1.91 22.90 -14.98
N ASN A 50 2.10 21.72 -14.40
CA ASN A 50 2.92 21.54 -13.21
C ASN A 50 4.40 21.84 -13.49
N ASP A 51 4.94 21.37 -14.62
CA ASP A 51 6.31 21.68 -15.02
C ASP A 51 6.53 23.18 -15.19
N ALA A 52 5.56 23.89 -15.79
CA ALA A 52 5.62 25.34 -15.94
C ALA A 52 5.64 26.07 -14.58
N LYS A 53 4.84 25.62 -13.62
CA LYS A 53 4.81 26.16 -12.26
C LYS A 53 6.12 25.91 -11.52
N LEU A 54 6.69 24.70 -11.66
CA LEU A 54 7.96 24.33 -11.03
C LEU A 54 9.12 25.17 -11.57
N VAL A 55 9.13 25.44 -12.87
CA VAL A 55 10.09 26.37 -13.49
C VAL A 55 9.93 27.80 -12.98
N GLU A 56 8.70 28.24 -12.67
CA GLU A 56 8.45 29.55 -12.08
C GLU A 56 8.92 29.64 -10.61
N ASP A 57 8.64 28.62 -9.82
CA ASP A 57 9.04 28.54 -8.41
C ASP A 57 10.57 28.45 -8.24
N LEU A 58 11.26 27.85 -9.21
CA LEU A 58 12.73 27.78 -9.25
C LEU A 58 13.41 29.06 -9.75
N LYS A 59 12.66 30.10 -10.17
CA LYS A 59 13.28 31.38 -10.51
C LYS A 59 13.88 32.00 -9.24
N PRO A 60 15.17 32.36 -9.24
CA PRO A 60 15.82 32.92 -8.08
C PRO A 60 15.11 34.22 -7.67
N ARG A 61 14.49 34.22 -6.49
CA ARG A 61 13.95 35.44 -5.89
C ARG A 61 15.10 36.40 -5.59
N PRO A 62 14.97 37.70 -5.89
CA PRO A 62 15.96 38.68 -5.49
C PRO A 62 16.11 38.65 -3.96
N PRO A 63 17.33 38.75 -3.42
CA PRO A 63 17.57 38.65 -1.99
C PRO A 63 16.85 39.80 -1.28
N THR A 64 15.74 39.50 -0.61
CA THR A 64 15.14 40.40 0.36
C THR A 64 16.03 40.42 1.59
N SER A 65 16.61 41.59 1.84
CA SER A 65 17.48 41.86 2.98
C SER A 65 16.64 41.81 4.26
N GLU A 66 16.83 40.75 5.06
CA GLU A 66 16.82 40.71 6.53
C GLU A 66 16.59 39.26 7.00
N VAL A 67 17.65 38.47 7.09
CA VAL A 67 17.64 37.24 7.89
C VAL A 67 18.55 37.45 9.09
N LYS A 68 17.92 37.59 10.26
CA LYS A 68 18.59 37.58 11.56
C LYS A 68 19.17 36.17 11.79
N ALA A 69 20.49 36.11 12.01
CA ALA A 69 21.20 34.87 12.25
C ALA A 69 20.70 34.15 13.54
N PRO A 70 20.51 32.82 13.52
CA PRO A 70 20.25 32.05 14.74
C PRO A 70 21.53 31.94 15.57
N GLN A 71 21.44 32.22 16.87
CA GLN A 71 22.48 31.93 17.84
C GLN A 71 22.48 30.43 18.19
N VAL A 72 23.63 29.78 18.00
CA VAL A 72 23.90 28.40 18.43
C VAL A 72 24.51 28.43 19.83
N PRO A 73 23.95 27.73 20.85
CA PRO A 73 24.62 27.56 22.13
C PRO A 73 25.48 26.28 22.17
N GLY A 74 26.77 26.46 22.47
CA GLY A 74 27.47 25.70 23.51
C GLY A 74 27.93 24.27 23.20
N ALA A 75 29.18 24.16 22.75
CA ALA A 75 29.96 22.93 22.79
C ALA A 75 30.21 22.45 24.24
N ARG A 76 30.03 21.15 24.48
CA ARG A 76 30.61 20.44 25.64
C ARG A 76 31.62 19.43 25.16
N THR A 77 32.84 19.61 25.62
CA THR A 77 33.96 18.68 25.59
C THR A 77 33.75 17.57 26.62
N ALA A 78 33.97 16.32 26.21
CA ALA A 78 34.36 15.24 27.11
C ALA A 78 35.20 14.22 26.33
N THR A 79 36.49 14.24 26.61
CA THR A 79 37.43 13.15 26.41
C THR A 79 37.09 12.02 27.37
N ASP A 80 37.11 10.76 26.92
CA ASP A 80 38.06 9.80 27.47
C ASP A 80 38.11 8.50 26.67
N SER A 81 39.33 7.99 26.61
CA SER A 81 39.83 6.91 25.79
C SER A 81 39.75 5.58 26.55
N VAL A 82 39.28 4.49 25.92
CA VAL A 82 39.77 3.12 26.18
C VAL A 82 39.63 2.27 24.91
N THR A 83 40.72 1.63 24.50
CA THR A 83 40.83 0.49 23.58
C THR A 83 41.87 -0.47 24.19
N PRO A 84 42.16 -1.67 23.63
CA PRO A 84 41.34 -2.70 22.97
C PRO A 84 41.54 -4.08 23.67
N ALA A 85 40.82 -5.13 23.22
CA ALA A 85 41.32 -6.48 22.91
C ALA A 85 40.27 -7.57 23.17
N GLY A 86 40.12 -8.49 22.21
CA GLY A 86 39.33 -9.70 22.36
C GLY A 86 39.08 -10.39 21.02
N ALA A 87 40.05 -11.20 20.58
CA ALA A 87 39.97 -12.08 19.42
C ALA A 87 39.19 -13.36 19.73
N GLU A 88 38.86 -14.10 18.65
CA GLU A 88 38.37 -15.49 18.57
C GLU A 88 36.87 -15.68 18.88
N LYS A 89 36.06 -16.43 18.10
CA LYS A 89 36.34 -17.64 17.31
C LYS A 89 35.25 -17.88 16.26
N ASP A 90 35.69 -18.23 15.06
CA ASP A 90 34.90 -18.89 14.01
C ASP A 90 34.39 -20.26 14.49
N LEU A 91 33.09 -20.50 14.40
CA LEU A 91 32.49 -21.84 14.41
C LEU A 91 31.41 -21.88 13.33
N ARG A 92 31.83 -22.24 12.11
CA ARG A 92 30.94 -22.69 11.04
C ARG A 92 30.77 -24.21 11.14
N PRO A 93 29.56 -24.75 11.31
CA PRO A 93 29.30 -26.13 10.97
C PRO A 93 29.12 -26.28 9.46
N THR A 94 30.04 -26.99 8.82
CA THR A 94 29.87 -27.56 7.48
C THR A 94 28.78 -28.63 7.52
N PHE A 95 27.64 -28.37 6.87
CA PHE A 95 26.66 -29.39 6.53
C PHE A 95 26.90 -29.84 5.08
N GLU A 96 27.10 -31.15 4.90
CA GLU A 96 27.10 -31.79 3.58
C GLU A 96 25.66 -31.85 3.03
N PRO A 97 25.41 -31.45 1.77
CA PRO A 97 24.09 -31.57 1.19
C PRO A 97 23.84 -33.04 0.79
N LYS A 98 22.87 -33.65 1.47
CA LYS A 98 22.29 -34.93 1.06
C LYS A 98 21.32 -34.63 -0.08
N ALA A 99 21.62 -35.11 -1.28
CA ALA A 99 20.72 -35.02 -2.42
C ALA A 99 19.47 -35.87 -2.15
N GLU A 100 18.41 -35.23 -1.66
CA GLU A 100 17.07 -35.79 -1.65
C GLU A 100 16.36 -35.40 -2.94
N VAL A 101 15.72 -36.40 -3.54
CA VAL A 101 14.94 -36.28 -4.77
C VAL A 101 13.72 -35.45 -4.45
N GLU A 102 13.63 -34.24 -5.02
CA GLU A 102 12.49 -33.34 -4.82
C GLU A 102 11.20 -33.99 -5.33
N PRO A 103 10.21 -34.23 -4.47
CA PRO A 103 8.84 -34.42 -4.92
C PRO A 103 8.36 -33.09 -5.49
N GLY A 104 7.76 -33.10 -6.69
CA GLY A 104 7.23 -31.89 -7.31
C GLY A 104 6.23 -31.15 -6.39
N PRO A 105 6.05 -29.84 -6.58
CA PRO A 105 5.35 -28.97 -5.65
C PRO A 105 3.94 -29.49 -5.38
N ARG A 106 3.56 -29.53 -4.11
CA ARG A 106 2.20 -29.93 -3.73
C ARG A 106 1.21 -28.87 -4.21
N PRO A 107 -0.04 -29.24 -4.55
CA PRO A 107 -1.03 -28.31 -5.09
C PRO A 107 -1.35 -27.10 -4.19
N ASP A 108 -0.96 -27.14 -2.92
CA ASP A 108 -1.13 -26.09 -1.90
C ASP A 108 0.02 -25.08 -1.83
N GLU A 109 1.11 -25.27 -2.58
CA GLU A 109 2.30 -24.41 -2.56
C GLU A 109 2.29 -23.31 -3.65
N THR A 110 1.30 -23.30 -4.54
CA THR A 110 1.17 -22.25 -5.58
C THR A 110 0.68 -20.94 -4.96
N PRO A 111 1.33 -19.79 -5.23
CA PRO A 111 0.87 -18.50 -4.71
C PRO A 111 -0.54 -18.10 -5.21
N TRP A 112 -1.38 -17.60 -4.30
CA TRP A 112 -2.79 -17.27 -4.50
C TRP A 112 -3.02 -15.76 -4.66
N HIS A 113 -2.20 -14.93 -4.01
CA HIS A 113 -2.47 -13.50 -3.83
C HIS A 113 -1.46 -12.59 -4.54
N GLY A 114 -1.11 -12.93 -5.78
CA GLY A 114 -0.31 -12.09 -6.66
C GLY A 114 -0.98 -10.73 -6.97
N ASN A 115 -0.27 -9.85 -7.68
CA ASN A 115 -0.75 -8.49 -7.96
C ASN A 115 -2.15 -8.42 -8.61
N SER A 116 -2.52 -9.42 -9.43
CA SER A 116 -3.85 -9.51 -10.03
C SER A 116 -4.96 -9.71 -8.98
N ALA A 117 -4.70 -10.48 -7.92
CA ALA A 117 -5.65 -10.70 -6.83
C ALA A 117 -5.94 -9.41 -6.07
N LEU A 118 -4.99 -8.46 -6.00
CA LEU A 118 -5.25 -7.15 -5.40
C LEU A 118 -6.33 -6.35 -6.13
N ARG A 119 -6.68 -6.70 -7.37
CA ARG A 119 -7.70 -6.00 -8.19
C ARG A 119 -9.08 -6.65 -8.10
N ASP A 120 -9.43 -7.18 -6.93
CA ASP A 120 -10.63 -7.98 -6.69
C ASP A 120 -11.95 -7.18 -6.66
N GLY A 121 -11.98 -5.99 -7.25
CA GLY A 121 -13.17 -5.12 -7.37
C GLY A 121 -12.78 -3.64 -7.52
N PRO A 122 -13.70 -2.70 -7.28
CA PRO A 122 -13.48 -1.29 -7.59
C PRO A 122 -12.31 -0.71 -6.79
N SER A 123 -11.60 0.23 -7.41
CA SER A 123 -10.62 1.06 -6.72
C SER A 123 -11.33 2.25 -6.06
N TYR A 124 -10.70 2.82 -5.04
CA TYR A 124 -11.13 4.06 -4.40
C TYR A 124 -11.40 5.17 -5.41
N GLN A 125 -10.54 5.29 -6.42
CA GLN A 125 -10.66 6.30 -7.46
C GLN A 125 -11.98 6.22 -8.23
N GLN A 126 -12.57 5.03 -8.34
CA GLN A 126 -13.88 4.82 -8.95
C GLN A 126 -15.01 5.10 -7.96
N GLU A 127 -14.90 4.61 -6.72
CA GLU A 127 -15.94 4.76 -5.70
C GLU A 127 -16.12 6.21 -5.25
N ILE A 128 -15.03 6.97 -5.13
CA ILE A 128 -15.06 8.34 -4.63
C ILE A 128 -15.95 9.25 -5.50
N ASP A 129 -15.93 9.11 -6.82
CA ASP A 129 -16.75 9.93 -7.71
C ASP A 129 -18.25 9.66 -7.49
N ASP A 130 -18.61 8.41 -7.21
CA ASP A 130 -19.98 8.03 -6.88
C ASP A 130 -20.40 8.50 -5.49
N GLN A 131 -19.45 8.72 -4.58
CA GLN A 131 -19.72 9.32 -3.27
C GLN A 131 -19.80 10.85 -3.32
N LEU A 132 -19.02 11.51 -4.17
CA LEU A 132 -19.02 12.97 -4.27
C LEU A 132 -20.24 13.50 -5.03
N ARG A 133 -20.66 12.82 -6.11
CA ARG A 133 -21.74 13.27 -7.00
C ARG A 133 -23.07 13.56 -6.28
N PRO A 134 -23.62 12.68 -5.40
CA PRO A 134 -24.88 12.95 -4.69
C PRO A 134 -24.79 14.11 -3.70
N ARG A 135 -23.57 14.46 -3.27
CA ARG A 135 -23.28 15.54 -2.32
C ARG A 135 -22.98 16.87 -3.01
N GLY A 136 -22.87 16.88 -4.34
CA GLY A 136 -22.51 18.07 -5.13
C GLY A 136 -21.09 18.57 -4.83
N LEU A 137 -20.20 17.67 -4.40
CA LEU A 137 -18.82 18.02 -4.04
C LEU A 137 -17.91 17.97 -5.26
N ASP A 138 -17.00 18.93 -5.37
CA ASP A 138 -15.98 18.93 -6.39
C ASP A 138 -14.85 17.94 -6.08
N ARG A 139 -14.39 17.23 -7.11
CA ARG A 139 -13.40 16.18 -6.97
C ARG A 139 -12.01 16.73 -6.64
N ALA A 140 -11.59 17.78 -7.33
CA ALA A 140 -10.27 18.36 -7.12
C ALA A 140 -10.17 19.00 -5.73
N GLU A 141 -11.24 19.66 -5.29
CA GLU A 141 -11.33 20.22 -3.95
C GLU A 141 -11.30 19.13 -2.88
N HIS A 142 -12.08 18.05 -3.03
CA HIS A 142 -12.03 16.95 -2.07
C HIS A 142 -10.65 16.27 -2.03
N ASP A 143 -9.99 16.07 -3.17
CA ASP A 143 -8.62 15.57 -3.24
C ASP A 143 -7.63 16.49 -2.49
N ARG A 144 -7.77 17.82 -2.63
CA ARG A 144 -6.98 18.79 -1.86
C ARG A 144 -7.21 18.64 -0.36
N LEU A 145 -8.47 18.59 0.06
CA LEU A 145 -8.84 18.52 1.48
C LEU A 145 -8.38 17.21 2.13
N ARG A 146 -8.58 16.06 1.48
CA ARG A 146 -8.24 14.76 2.06
C ARG A 146 -6.73 14.52 2.19
N LEU A 147 -5.93 15.23 1.38
CA LEU A 147 -4.46 15.22 1.44
C LEU A 147 -3.88 16.32 2.34
N SER A 148 -4.73 17.12 2.97
CA SER A 148 -4.31 18.12 3.97
C SER A 148 -4.41 17.51 5.38
N PRO A 149 -3.47 17.80 6.29
CA PRO A 149 -3.61 17.42 7.69
C PRO A 149 -4.90 18.00 8.27
N THR A 150 -5.62 17.24 9.11
CA THR A 150 -6.88 17.71 9.73
C THR A 150 -6.70 18.96 10.59
N ASN A 151 -5.48 19.19 11.10
CA ASN A 151 -5.09 20.41 11.80
C ASN A 151 -5.29 21.68 10.97
N ASP A 152 -5.18 21.57 9.63
CA ASP A 152 -5.29 22.69 8.71
C ASP A 152 -6.70 22.84 8.12
N LEU A 153 -7.61 21.92 8.44
CA LEU A 153 -8.98 21.93 7.96
C LEU A 153 -9.90 22.68 8.92
N SER A 154 -10.83 23.45 8.37
CA SER A 154 -11.99 23.90 9.13
C SER A 154 -12.87 22.70 9.52
N GLU A 155 -13.72 22.87 10.52
CA GLU A 155 -14.64 21.80 10.95
C GLU A 155 -15.57 21.31 9.83
N ALA A 156 -16.00 22.23 8.95
CA ALA A 156 -16.86 21.88 7.82
C ALA A 156 -16.11 21.05 6.76
N GLU A 157 -14.87 21.43 6.45
CA GLU A 157 -14.00 20.68 5.55
C GLU A 157 -13.65 19.29 6.11
N ALA A 158 -13.29 19.22 7.41
CA ALA A 158 -13.03 17.94 8.07
C ALA A 158 -14.26 17.04 8.05
N ARG A 159 -15.45 17.57 8.35
CA ARG A 159 -16.72 16.82 8.29
C ARG A 159 -17.00 16.30 6.87
N GLN A 160 -16.80 17.12 5.85
CA GLN A 160 -16.95 16.69 4.45
C GLN A 160 -16.01 15.52 4.12
N VAL A 161 -14.73 15.62 4.48
CA VAL A 161 -13.75 14.56 4.22
C VAL A 161 -14.13 13.28 4.97
N VAL A 162 -14.49 13.39 6.24
CA VAL A 162 -14.91 12.24 7.07
C VAL A 162 -16.16 11.57 6.51
N GLU A 163 -17.17 12.32 6.09
CA GLU A 163 -18.43 11.75 5.56
C GLU A 163 -18.23 10.99 4.24
N VAL A 164 -17.33 11.44 3.38
CA VAL A 164 -16.96 10.73 2.13
C VAL A 164 -16.07 9.53 2.46
N ARG A 165 -15.11 9.70 3.37
CA ARG A 165 -14.22 8.61 3.78
C ARG A 165 -14.99 7.47 4.42
N ASP A 166 -15.93 7.79 5.30
CA ASP A 166 -16.72 6.81 6.01
C ASP A 166 -17.70 6.09 5.09
N SER A 167 -18.16 6.68 3.99
CA SER A 167 -19.03 5.95 3.05
C SER A 167 -18.30 4.89 2.21
N ILE A 168 -16.96 4.89 2.23
CA ILE A 168 -16.12 3.91 1.53
C ILE A 168 -15.63 2.87 2.53
N LYS A 169 -16.16 1.65 2.40
CA LYS A 169 -15.96 0.59 3.38
C LYS A 169 -14.93 -0.44 2.92
N LEU A 170 -14.34 -1.13 3.90
CA LEU A 170 -13.59 -2.35 3.71
C LEU A 170 -14.54 -3.51 3.99
N GLU A 171 -14.92 -4.23 2.94
CA GLU A 171 -15.85 -5.35 3.03
C GLU A 171 -15.11 -6.65 3.37
N GLU A 172 -15.82 -7.60 3.97
CA GLU A 172 -15.32 -8.96 4.17
C GLU A 172 -14.92 -9.60 2.83
N GLY A 173 -13.86 -10.40 2.87
CA GLY A 173 -13.35 -11.12 1.69
C GLY A 173 -12.55 -10.25 0.72
N ARG A 174 -12.66 -8.91 0.80
CA ARG A 174 -11.86 -8.00 -0.02
C ARG A 174 -10.38 -8.18 0.29
N MET A 175 -9.54 -8.18 -0.74
CA MET A 175 -8.11 -8.26 -0.57
C MET A 175 -7.61 -7.05 0.20
N VAL A 176 -6.77 -7.33 1.19
CA VAL A 176 -6.10 -6.38 2.06
C VAL A 176 -4.60 -6.53 1.84
N THR A 177 -3.89 -5.41 1.88
CA THR A 177 -2.43 -5.39 1.94
C THR A 177 -1.93 -4.64 3.17
N LYS A 178 -0.76 -5.05 3.67
CA LYS A 178 0.00 -4.34 4.69
C LYS A 178 1.49 -4.39 4.37
N VAL A 179 2.11 -3.24 4.18
CA VAL A 179 3.58 -3.15 4.08
C VAL A 179 4.19 -3.31 5.48
N VAL A 180 5.20 -4.17 5.60
CA VAL A 180 5.90 -4.46 6.84
C VAL A 180 7.41 -4.36 6.65
N LYS A 181 8.14 -4.10 7.74
CA LYS A 181 9.61 -4.11 7.68
C LYS A 181 10.14 -5.52 7.41
N PRO A 182 11.32 -5.67 6.80
CA PRO A 182 11.94 -6.97 6.58
C PRO A 182 12.04 -7.83 7.85
N GLU A 183 12.41 -7.25 9.00
CA GLU A 183 12.51 -7.98 10.26
C GLU A 183 11.16 -8.48 10.79
N ILE A 184 10.06 -7.83 10.41
CA ILE A 184 8.69 -8.26 10.77
C ILE A 184 8.26 -9.40 9.87
N ALA A 185 8.50 -9.31 8.56
CA ALA A 185 8.24 -10.39 7.62
C ALA A 185 9.00 -11.66 8.03
N GLN A 186 10.28 -11.52 8.37
CA GLN A 186 11.09 -12.63 8.87
C GLN A 186 10.55 -13.18 10.19
N ALA A 187 10.14 -12.34 11.13
CA ALA A 187 9.54 -12.80 12.40
C ALA A 187 8.25 -13.59 12.20
N TYR A 188 7.43 -13.25 11.18
CA TYR A 188 6.28 -14.07 10.79
C TYR A 188 6.73 -15.44 10.28
N LEU A 189 7.65 -15.49 9.31
CA LEU A 189 8.15 -16.73 8.71
C LEU A 189 8.85 -17.65 9.72
N ASP A 190 9.57 -17.08 10.68
CA ASP A 190 10.22 -17.81 11.77
C ASP A 190 9.23 -18.25 12.87
N ASN A 191 7.95 -17.88 12.75
CA ASN A 191 6.92 -18.10 13.76
C ASN A 191 7.37 -17.60 15.15
N ALA A 192 8.04 -16.45 15.16
CA ALA A 192 8.65 -15.91 16.38
C ALA A 192 7.56 -15.55 17.41
N ALA A 193 7.83 -15.81 18.69
CA ALA A 193 6.95 -15.35 19.78
C ALA A 193 7.33 -13.95 20.31
N LYS A 194 8.45 -13.39 19.81
CA LYS A 194 9.05 -12.14 20.28
C LYS A 194 9.59 -11.34 19.10
N LEU A 195 9.48 -10.02 19.20
CA LEU A 195 10.16 -9.08 18.34
C LEU A 195 10.93 -8.08 19.21
N GLY A 196 12.25 -8.26 19.25
CA GLY A 196 13.09 -7.59 20.25
C GLY A 196 12.64 -7.96 21.66
N THR A 197 12.24 -6.97 22.46
CA THR A 197 11.74 -7.18 23.84
C THR A 197 10.22 -7.36 23.92
N ARG A 198 9.49 -7.18 22.82
CA ARG A 198 8.02 -7.18 22.79
C ARG A 198 7.47 -8.55 22.44
N ASP A 199 6.30 -8.86 22.99
CA ASP A 199 5.51 -10.02 22.56
C ASP A 199 5.07 -9.85 21.11
N PHE A 200 5.20 -10.92 20.33
CA PHE A 200 4.79 -10.99 18.94
C PHE A 200 3.94 -12.24 18.75
N ASN A 201 2.78 -12.07 18.12
CA ASN A 201 1.91 -13.18 17.76
C ASN A 201 1.95 -13.34 16.24
N PRO A 202 2.63 -14.37 15.70
CA PRO A 202 2.77 -14.55 14.27
C PRO A 202 1.43 -14.94 13.62
N GLY A 203 0.46 -15.42 14.40
CA GLY A 203 -0.87 -15.77 13.91
C GLY A 203 -1.81 -14.57 13.72
N GLU A 204 -1.38 -13.35 14.03
CA GLU A 204 -2.22 -12.14 13.99
C GLU A 204 -1.56 -10.97 13.25
N PHE A 205 -2.40 -10.12 12.66
CA PHE A 205 -2.03 -8.79 12.17
C PHE A 205 -2.76 -7.70 12.94
N ARG A 206 -2.23 -6.47 12.87
CA ARG A 206 -2.82 -5.26 13.46
C ARG A 206 -2.27 -3.98 12.81
N GLY A 207 -2.91 -2.86 13.14
CA GLY A 207 -2.52 -1.52 12.71
C GLY A 207 -2.93 -1.21 11.28
N SER A 208 -2.25 -0.25 10.65
CA SER A 208 -2.54 0.23 9.30
C SER A 208 -2.59 -0.87 8.24
N ILE A 209 -3.69 -0.91 7.50
CA ILE A 209 -3.94 -1.74 6.33
C ILE A 209 -4.64 -0.92 5.25
N ALA A 210 -4.53 -1.37 3.99
CA ALA A 210 -5.23 -0.79 2.85
C ALA A 210 -5.93 -1.88 2.04
N ARG A 211 -6.94 -1.53 1.24
CA ARG A 211 -7.49 -2.44 0.23
C ARG A 211 -6.43 -2.73 -0.82
N GLY A 212 -6.39 -3.96 -1.30
CA GLY A 212 -5.54 -4.36 -2.42
C GLY A 212 -5.81 -3.49 -3.64
N SER A 213 -7.07 -3.18 -3.93
CA SER A 213 -7.45 -2.46 -5.16
C SER A 213 -6.98 -1.00 -5.16
N ASP A 214 -6.69 -0.44 -3.98
CA ASP A 214 -6.20 0.92 -3.81
C ASP A 214 -4.66 1.01 -3.90
N THR A 215 -3.98 -0.14 -3.92
CA THR A 215 -2.50 -0.24 -3.88
C THR A 215 -1.93 -1.08 -5.02
N ALA A 216 -2.75 -1.77 -5.82
CA ALA A 216 -2.33 -2.69 -6.87
C ALA A 216 -1.44 -2.05 -7.97
N ASP A 217 -1.49 -0.72 -8.10
CA ASP A 217 -0.69 0.07 -9.04
C ASP A 217 0.61 0.62 -8.44
N LEU A 218 0.84 0.48 -7.13
CA LEU A 218 2.11 0.84 -6.48
C LEU A 218 3.10 -0.30 -6.73
N ARG A 219 4.01 -0.13 -7.70
CA ARG A 219 4.86 -1.21 -8.24
C ARG A 219 6.36 -0.94 -8.10
N SER A 220 6.72 0.06 -7.31
CA SER A 220 8.10 0.40 -6.99
C SER A 220 8.20 0.85 -5.53
N MET A 221 9.43 0.88 -5.02
CA MET A 221 9.72 1.29 -3.64
C MET A 221 9.28 2.73 -3.39
N ASP A 222 9.55 3.64 -4.33
CA ASP A 222 9.13 5.04 -4.22
C ASP A 222 7.60 5.17 -4.29
N GLU A 223 6.93 4.43 -5.18
CA GLU A 223 5.45 4.44 -5.24
C GLU A 223 4.81 3.88 -3.96
N LEU A 224 5.37 2.81 -3.38
CA LEU A 224 4.90 2.31 -2.07
C LEU A 224 5.15 3.34 -0.97
N ARG A 225 6.35 3.93 -0.92
CA ARG A 225 6.72 4.89 0.11
C ARG A 225 5.84 6.14 0.04
N ASP A 226 5.69 6.72 -1.13
CA ASP A 226 4.98 7.98 -1.33
C ASP A 226 3.46 7.73 -1.27
N GLY A 227 2.98 6.66 -1.92
CA GLY A 227 1.58 6.28 -1.97
C GLY A 227 1.00 5.94 -0.59
N LEU A 228 1.78 5.26 0.26
CA LEU A 228 1.35 4.86 1.61
C LEU A 228 1.90 5.77 2.72
N ALA A 229 2.56 6.87 2.37
CA ALA A 229 3.22 7.79 3.32
C ALA A 229 4.10 7.04 4.34
N LEU A 230 4.97 6.18 3.82
CA LEU A 230 5.95 5.42 4.60
C LEU A 230 7.27 6.19 4.75
N ASP A 231 7.34 7.44 4.31
CA ASP A 231 8.50 8.29 4.58
C ASP A 231 8.48 8.73 6.04
N ASP A 232 9.53 8.35 6.77
CA ASP A 232 9.68 8.65 8.18
C ASP A 232 10.57 9.87 8.44
N GLY A 233 10.97 10.61 7.40
CA GLY A 233 11.87 11.75 7.51
C GLY A 233 13.23 11.39 8.10
N GLY A 234 13.63 10.12 8.06
CA GLY A 234 14.86 9.60 8.66
C GLY A 234 14.71 9.12 10.12
N ALA A 235 13.49 8.99 10.64
CA ALA A 235 13.26 8.52 12.01
C ALA A 235 13.56 7.02 12.24
N GLY A 236 13.79 6.25 11.18
CA GLY A 236 14.15 4.82 11.22
C GLY A 236 12.99 3.86 11.46
N TRP A 237 11.73 4.32 11.38
CA TRP A 237 10.55 3.47 11.49
C TRP A 237 10.00 3.00 10.15
N SER A 238 10.43 3.57 9.03
CA SER A 238 9.91 3.22 7.70
C SER A 238 10.16 1.74 7.37
N PRO A 239 9.13 1.01 6.85
CA PRO A 239 9.34 -0.29 6.25
C PRO A 239 9.93 -0.24 4.83
N VAL A 240 9.93 0.92 4.19
CA VAL A 240 10.51 1.14 2.86
C VAL A 240 11.39 2.40 2.93
N PRO A 241 12.57 2.31 3.58
CA PRO A 241 13.47 3.45 3.71
C PRO A 241 13.97 3.94 2.34
N PRO A 242 14.44 5.20 2.23
CA PRO A 242 15.01 5.71 0.98
C PRO A 242 16.10 4.79 0.43
N GLY A 243 15.98 4.40 -0.85
CA GLY A 243 16.93 3.50 -1.51
C GLY A 243 16.76 2.02 -1.16
N ALA A 244 15.66 1.63 -0.51
CA ALA A 244 15.32 0.22 -0.33
C ALA A 244 15.35 -0.53 -1.67
N THR A 245 15.88 -1.75 -1.65
CA THR A 245 15.92 -2.64 -2.83
C THR A 245 14.82 -3.70 -2.81
N GLU A 246 14.10 -3.79 -1.70
CA GLU A 246 12.98 -4.71 -1.50
C GLU A 246 11.98 -4.14 -0.49
N ALA A 247 10.73 -4.58 -0.58
CA ALA A 247 9.68 -4.31 0.38
C ALA A 247 8.83 -5.56 0.58
N TYR A 248 8.27 -5.72 1.78
CA TYR A 248 7.44 -6.88 2.13
C TYR A 248 5.99 -6.46 2.35
N GLN A 249 5.08 -7.22 1.77
CA GLN A 249 3.64 -7.02 1.87
C GLN A 249 2.97 -8.27 2.39
N LEU A 250 2.18 -8.15 3.45
CA LEU A 250 1.20 -9.16 3.82
C LEU A 250 -0.03 -8.98 2.93
N ARG A 251 -0.53 -10.05 2.33
CA ARG A 251 -1.70 -10.06 1.45
C ARG A 251 -2.68 -11.12 1.88
N PHE A 252 -3.93 -10.74 2.08
CA PHE A 252 -4.97 -11.68 2.53
C PHE A 252 -6.37 -11.12 2.29
N PRO A 253 -7.39 -11.97 2.10
CA PRO A 253 -8.77 -11.53 2.13
C PRO A 253 -9.16 -11.06 3.53
N ALA A 254 -9.89 -9.95 3.63
CA ALA A 254 -10.41 -9.40 4.88
C ALA A 254 -11.21 -10.47 5.64
N PRO A 255 -10.79 -10.89 6.85
CA PRO A 255 -11.47 -11.94 7.60
C PRO A 255 -12.90 -11.55 7.99
N HIS A 256 -13.77 -12.55 8.10
CA HIS A 256 -15.11 -12.37 8.66
C HIS A 256 -15.05 -11.71 10.04
N GLY A 257 -15.82 -10.65 10.23
CA GLY A 257 -15.90 -9.92 11.50
C GLY A 257 -14.64 -9.15 11.89
N MET A 258 -13.70 -8.93 10.96
CA MET A 258 -12.53 -8.07 11.22
C MET A 258 -12.98 -6.66 11.60
N ALA A 259 -12.50 -6.18 12.75
CA ALA A 259 -12.71 -4.81 13.19
C ALA A 259 -11.58 -3.91 12.65
N ALA A 260 -11.92 -3.06 11.69
CA ALA A 260 -11.01 -2.10 11.09
C ALA A 260 -11.73 -0.77 10.82
N ASP A 261 -11.27 0.29 11.47
CA ASP A 261 -11.85 1.62 11.37
C ASP A 261 -10.96 2.51 10.51
N PRO A 262 -11.51 3.42 9.67
CA PRO A 262 -10.73 4.46 9.03
C PRO A 262 -9.82 5.20 10.03
N THR A 263 -8.59 5.53 9.64
CA THR A 263 -7.59 6.17 10.52
C THR A 263 -7.87 7.67 10.72
N LEU A 264 -8.99 7.99 11.37
CA LEU A 264 -9.41 9.36 11.68
C LEU A 264 -8.68 9.90 12.91
N GLY A 265 -8.24 11.16 12.84
CA GLY A 265 -7.42 11.75 13.88
C GLY A 265 -6.85 13.13 13.54
N ALA A 266 -5.69 13.42 14.12
CA ALA A 266 -4.92 14.65 13.88
C ALA A 266 -3.44 14.45 14.15
N VAL A 267 -2.61 15.41 13.72
CA VAL A 267 -1.18 15.43 14.00
C VAL A 267 -0.94 16.07 15.36
N GLY A 268 -0.37 15.31 16.30
CA GLY A 268 0.07 15.80 17.62
C GLY A 268 -1.02 16.38 18.55
N ASP A 269 -2.30 16.38 18.15
CA ASP A 269 -3.41 17.00 18.89
C ASP A 269 -4.52 15.97 19.19
N GLN A 270 -4.53 15.41 20.39
CA GLN A 270 -5.51 14.40 20.79
C GLN A 270 -6.94 14.95 20.89
N ALA A 271 -7.11 16.22 21.28
CA ALA A 271 -8.44 16.80 21.41
C ALA A 271 -9.09 17.00 20.03
N LEU A 272 -8.30 17.47 19.06
CA LEU A 272 -8.73 17.54 17.68
C LEU A 272 -8.97 16.13 17.10
N ALA A 273 -8.07 15.19 17.37
CA ALA A 273 -8.21 13.81 16.91
C ALA A 273 -9.53 13.18 17.38
N ASP A 274 -9.87 13.31 18.66
CA ASP A 274 -11.13 12.81 19.22
C ASP A 274 -12.35 13.51 18.59
N LYS A 275 -12.25 14.81 18.31
CA LYS A 275 -13.31 15.57 17.63
C LYS A 275 -13.54 15.05 16.20
N VAL A 276 -12.48 14.84 15.43
CA VAL A 276 -12.56 14.34 14.04
C VAL A 276 -13.10 12.92 14.00
N ALA A 277 -12.57 12.02 14.83
CA ALA A 277 -13.09 10.65 14.94
C ALA A 277 -14.56 10.63 15.36
N GLY A 278 -14.96 11.52 16.28
CA GLY A 278 -16.35 11.66 16.71
C GLY A 278 -17.32 12.05 15.59
N MET A 279 -16.85 12.68 14.50
CA MET A 279 -17.68 12.96 13.31
C MET A 279 -18.15 11.68 12.61
N ALA A 280 -17.38 10.59 12.70
CA ALA A 280 -17.74 9.26 12.21
C ALA A 280 -18.32 8.35 13.31
N GLY A 281 -18.62 8.89 14.50
CA GLY A 281 -19.05 8.09 15.65
C GLY A 281 -17.95 7.20 16.25
N GLN A 282 -16.68 7.47 15.93
CA GLN A 282 -15.53 6.75 16.47
C GLN A 282 -14.98 7.46 17.71
N THR A 283 -14.50 6.69 18.68
CA THR A 283 -13.79 7.22 19.85
C THR A 283 -12.92 6.13 20.50
N PRO A 284 -11.68 6.44 20.94
CA PRO A 284 -10.97 7.71 20.73
C PRO A 284 -10.46 7.88 19.29
N GLY A 285 -10.13 9.11 18.92
CA GLY A 285 -9.35 9.37 17.70
C GLY A 285 -7.86 9.12 17.92
N ARG A 286 -7.06 9.25 16.86
CA ARG A 286 -5.61 9.05 16.92
C ARG A 286 -4.83 10.35 16.76
N ALA A 287 -4.04 10.73 17.75
CA ALA A 287 -3.00 11.74 17.60
C ALA A 287 -1.66 11.04 17.29
N TRP A 288 -1.23 11.11 16.05
CA TRP A 288 0.05 10.57 15.60
C TRP A 288 0.96 11.68 15.09
N ASP A 289 2.23 11.34 14.87
CA ASP A 289 3.20 12.25 14.29
C ASP A 289 3.09 12.26 12.75
N GLU A 290 3.73 13.23 12.12
CA GLU A 290 3.90 13.24 10.66
C GLU A 290 4.54 11.93 10.17
N PRO A 291 4.17 11.43 8.97
CA PRO A 291 3.35 12.08 7.92
C PRO A 291 1.84 11.78 8.02
N PHE A 292 1.33 11.38 9.19
CA PHE A 292 -0.10 11.13 9.38
C PHE A 292 -0.93 12.38 9.04
N LEU A 293 -2.08 12.19 8.37
CA LEU A 293 -2.98 13.31 8.04
C LEU A 293 -4.19 13.42 8.97
N GLY A 294 -4.63 12.32 9.58
CA GLY A 294 -5.86 12.29 10.37
C GLY A 294 -7.16 12.23 9.57
N THR A 295 -7.09 12.22 8.24
CA THR A 295 -8.26 12.23 7.34
C THR A 295 -8.78 10.82 6.99
N GLY A 296 -8.13 9.76 7.49
CA GLY A 296 -8.38 8.37 7.08
C GLY A 296 -7.75 7.99 5.73
N TYR A 297 -6.85 8.84 5.22
CA TYR A 297 -6.03 8.63 4.04
C TYR A 297 -4.55 8.73 4.40
N THR A 298 -3.72 8.00 3.67
CA THR A 298 -2.27 8.22 3.64
C THR A 298 -1.94 9.55 2.95
N GLY A 299 -0.71 10.04 3.13
CA GLY A 299 -0.19 11.22 2.40
C GLY A 299 -0.23 11.08 0.86
N GLY A 300 -0.20 9.85 0.33
CA GLY A 300 -0.40 9.58 -1.10
C GLY A 300 -1.86 9.44 -1.52
N GLY A 301 -2.80 9.55 -0.59
CA GLY A 301 -4.24 9.49 -0.86
C GLY A 301 -4.80 8.07 -0.94
N VAL A 302 -4.12 7.06 -0.42
CA VAL A 302 -4.69 5.72 -0.28
C VAL A 302 -5.58 5.69 0.96
N PRO A 303 -6.83 5.20 0.89
CA PRO A 303 -7.64 5.01 2.08
C PRO A 303 -6.98 4.01 3.03
N GLU A 304 -6.89 4.38 4.31
CA GLU A 304 -6.23 3.56 5.33
C GLU A 304 -7.25 3.17 6.41
N TRP A 305 -7.10 1.96 6.95
CA TRP A 305 -7.84 1.47 8.11
C TRP A 305 -6.87 0.97 9.19
N ASP A 306 -7.24 1.14 10.45
CA ASP A 306 -6.55 0.57 11.60
C ASP A 306 -7.23 -0.73 12.04
N ALA A 307 -6.61 -1.86 11.68
CA ALA A 307 -7.08 -3.17 12.12
C ALA A 307 -6.74 -3.41 13.59
N LYS A 308 -7.75 -3.82 14.38
CA LYS A 308 -7.49 -4.41 15.71
C LYS A 308 -6.78 -5.76 15.55
N PRO A 309 -6.11 -6.27 16.61
CA PRO A 309 -5.49 -7.60 16.56
C PRO A 309 -6.48 -8.64 16.04
N THR A 310 -6.16 -9.20 14.87
CA THR A 310 -7.04 -10.10 14.12
C THR A 310 -6.21 -11.27 13.61
N GLY A 311 -6.72 -12.48 13.76
CA GLY A 311 -6.05 -13.69 13.27
C GLY A 311 -6.00 -13.71 11.74
N PHE A 312 -4.87 -14.14 11.17
CA PHE A 312 -4.77 -14.32 9.73
C PHE A 312 -5.77 -15.39 9.23
N PRO A 313 -6.37 -15.18 8.03
CA PRO A 313 -7.10 -16.24 7.36
C PRO A 313 -6.12 -17.31 6.85
N HIS A 314 -6.66 -18.50 6.53
CA HIS A 314 -5.86 -19.53 5.86
C HIS A 314 -5.37 -19.00 4.51
N HIS A 315 -4.13 -19.31 4.14
CA HIS A 315 -3.44 -18.80 2.95
C HIS A 315 -3.27 -17.28 2.90
N ALA A 316 -3.21 -16.59 4.04
CA ALA A 316 -2.57 -15.26 4.03
C ALA A 316 -1.13 -15.40 3.52
N GLU A 317 -0.64 -14.48 2.71
CA GLU A 317 0.67 -14.59 2.07
C GLU A 317 1.58 -13.41 2.42
N ILE A 318 2.89 -13.67 2.47
CA ILE A 318 3.93 -12.66 2.48
C ILE A 318 4.51 -12.59 1.08
N TRP A 319 4.55 -11.38 0.52
CA TRP A 319 5.10 -11.09 -0.79
C TRP A 319 6.30 -10.17 -0.67
N ARG A 320 7.38 -10.49 -1.37
CA ARG A 320 8.53 -9.61 -1.57
C ARG A 320 8.36 -8.90 -2.91
N MET A 321 8.42 -7.58 -2.90
CA MET A 321 8.62 -6.77 -4.10
C MET A 321 10.12 -6.47 -4.23
N ASN A 322 10.67 -6.65 -5.42
CA ASN A 322 12.05 -6.35 -5.75
C ASN A 322 12.19 -4.94 -6.34
N ALA A 323 13.42 -4.43 -6.43
CA ALA A 323 13.73 -3.08 -6.94
C ALA A 323 13.24 -2.84 -8.39
N ASP A 324 13.11 -3.89 -9.19
CA ASP A 324 12.61 -3.82 -10.57
C ASP A 324 11.07 -3.91 -10.67
N GLY A 325 10.38 -3.94 -9.52
CA GLY A 325 8.93 -4.04 -9.42
C GLY A 325 8.38 -5.46 -9.62
N THR A 326 9.24 -6.47 -9.80
CA THR A 326 8.81 -7.87 -9.76
C THR A 326 8.40 -8.25 -8.35
N GLU A 327 7.45 -9.19 -8.24
CA GLU A 327 6.95 -9.67 -6.96
C GLU A 327 7.01 -11.19 -6.91
N GLU A 328 7.36 -11.72 -5.75
CA GLU A 328 7.34 -13.16 -5.47
C GLU A 328 6.74 -13.42 -4.09
N ALA A 329 5.98 -14.51 -3.97
CA ALA A 329 5.49 -14.95 -2.67
C ALA A 329 6.64 -15.64 -1.93
N VAL A 330 6.86 -15.28 -0.67
CA VAL A 330 7.95 -15.82 0.15
C VAL A 330 7.44 -16.78 1.23
N GLY A 331 6.17 -16.64 1.65
CA GLY A 331 5.54 -17.60 2.53
C GLY A 331 4.04 -17.41 2.67
N TYR A 332 3.38 -18.37 3.30
CA TYR A 332 1.94 -18.41 3.52
C TYR A 332 1.59 -18.88 4.93
N PHE A 333 0.42 -18.46 5.43
CA PHE A 333 -0.09 -18.82 6.75
C PHE A 333 -1.02 -20.03 6.67
N ASP A 334 -0.61 -21.12 7.31
CA ASP A 334 -1.44 -22.29 7.51
C ASP A 334 -2.24 -22.16 8.82
N LYS A 335 -3.47 -21.64 8.70
CA LYS A 335 -4.41 -21.54 9.83
C LYS A 335 -4.70 -22.86 10.56
N ASN A 336 -4.55 -24.03 9.95
CA ASN A 336 -4.81 -25.31 10.62
C ASN A 336 -3.70 -25.63 11.63
N GLU A 337 -2.47 -25.26 11.30
CA GLU A 337 -1.30 -25.41 12.17
C GLU A 337 -1.06 -24.15 13.03
N GLY A 338 -1.60 -23.01 12.62
CA GLY A 338 -1.35 -21.71 13.23
C GLY A 338 0.05 -21.18 12.95
N LEU A 339 0.67 -21.59 11.82
CA LEU A 339 2.07 -21.31 11.50
C LEU A 339 2.23 -20.75 10.08
N TRP A 340 3.22 -19.89 9.90
CA TRP A 340 3.75 -19.51 8.60
C TRP A 340 4.70 -20.58 8.06
N LYS A 341 4.64 -20.79 6.75
CA LYS A 341 5.48 -21.69 5.97
C LYS A 341 6.10 -20.91 4.81
N TYR A 342 7.32 -21.27 4.40
CA TYR A 342 7.92 -20.70 3.21
C TYR A 342 7.25 -21.25 1.95
N HIS A 343 7.26 -20.46 0.86
CA HIS A 343 7.08 -21.04 -0.47
C HIS A 343 8.42 -21.64 -0.92
N ASP A 344 8.37 -22.86 -1.44
CA ASP A 344 9.54 -23.61 -1.94
C ASP A 344 10.02 -23.10 -3.31
#